data_AF-A0A947QPU9-F1
#
_entry.id   AF-A0A947QPU9-F1
#
_cell.length_a   1.000
_cell.length_b   1.000
_cell.length_c   1.000
_cell.angle_alpha   90.00
_cell.angle_beta   90.00
_cell.angle_gamma   90.00
#
_symmetry.space_group_name_H-M   'P 1'
#
loop_
_entity.id
_entity.type
_entity.pdbx_description
1 polymer ?
#
loop_
_entity_poly.entity_id
_entity_poly.type
_entity_poly.pdbx_seq_one_letter_code
_entity_poly.pdbx_strand_id
1 'polypeptide(L)'
;MSQDSGVYKGKASLKVRTVRIFLLIWTCIEWVMSCLEFFRLDQLTLSQYMPGTYALLLAMFVYFKEADRWEGKKWTEKKGHLIVLIWGITLLAMHIIQFMPWWDFQVSGRFVETCVYVAVVFILGDVSKRIYKKQNTAA
;
A
#
# COMPACT_ATOMS: atom_id res chain seq x y z
N MET A 1 36.12 -5.99 23.41
CA MET A 1 35.00 -6.78 22.85
C MET A 1 33.98 -5.82 22.24
N SER A 2 34.16 -5.43 20.97
CA SER A 2 33.22 -4.55 20.25
C SER A 2 33.45 -4.73 18.75
N GLN A 3 33.03 -5.87 18.21
CA GLN A 3 33.02 -6.16 16.78
C GLN A 3 31.87 -7.13 16.51
N ASP A 4 30.63 -6.65 16.54
CA ASP A 4 29.50 -7.45 16.04
C ASP A 4 28.25 -6.63 15.64
N SER A 5 28.33 -5.30 15.58
CA SER A 5 27.16 -4.47 15.24
C SER A 5 26.96 -4.25 13.73
N GLY A 6 27.93 -4.63 12.89
CA GLY A 6 27.89 -4.41 11.44
C GLY A 6 27.13 -5.47 10.65
N VAL A 7 27.25 -6.75 11.03
CA VAL A 7 26.70 -7.89 10.26
C VAL A 7 25.17 -8.00 10.41
N TYR A 8 24.64 -7.71 11.60
CA TYR A 8 23.20 -7.75 11.87
C TYR A 8 22.44 -6.60 11.18
N LYS A 9 23.06 -5.42 11.02
CA LYS A 9 22.48 -4.30 10.26
C LYS A 9 22.28 -4.64 8.78
N GLY A 10 23.20 -5.41 8.18
CA GLY A 10 23.11 -5.83 6.78
C GLY A 10 21.94 -6.79 6.49
N LYS A 11 21.72 -7.79 7.35
CA LYS A 11 20.65 -8.79 7.16
C LYS A 11 19.24 -8.21 7.41
N ALA A 12 19.07 -7.32 8.39
CA ALA A 12 17.78 -6.67 8.66
C ALA A 12 17.36 -5.74 7.51
N SER A 13 18.31 -4.98 6.96
CA SER A 13 18.12 -4.12 5.79
C SER A 13 17.67 -4.91 4.54
N LEU A 14 18.24 -6.09 4.32
CA LEU A 14 17.89 -6.94 3.18
C LEU A 14 16.45 -7.47 3.26
N LYS A 15 16.02 -7.96 4.43
CA LYS A 15 14.65 -8.49 4.63
C LYS A 15 13.59 -7.43 4.36
N VAL A 16 13.80 -6.22 4.85
CA VAL A 16 12.88 -5.09 4.68
C VAL A 16 12.79 -4.67 3.20
N ARG A 17 13.92 -4.68 2.48
CA ARG A 17 13.95 -4.40 1.04
C ARG A 17 13.18 -5.46 0.24
N THR A 18 13.31 -6.74 0.60
CA THR A 18 12.59 -7.83 -0.06
C THR A 18 11.07 -7.73 0.15
N VAL A 19 10.62 -7.52 1.38
CA VAL A 19 9.19 -7.35 1.69
C VAL A 19 8.61 -6.18 0.90
N ARG A 20 9.35 -5.07 0.82
CA ARG A 20 8.93 -3.92 0.04
C ARG A 20 8.80 -4.22 -1.45
N ILE A 21 9.81 -4.85 -2.06
CA ILE A 21 9.76 -5.21 -3.49
C ILE A 21 8.58 -6.13 -3.75
N PHE A 22 8.39 -7.13 -2.89
CA PHE A 22 7.24 -8.03 -2.95
C PHE A 22 5.91 -7.27 -2.94
N LEU A 23 5.75 -6.30 -2.03
CA LEU A 23 4.53 -5.48 -1.94
C LEU A 23 4.31 -4.59 -3.16
N LEU A 24 5.37 -4.04 -3.74
CA LEU A 24 5.25 -3.23 -4.95
C LEU A 24 4.83 -4.09 -6.14
N ILE A 25 5.41 -5.28 -6.27
CA ILE A 25 5.03 -6.26 -7.29
C ILE A 25 3.57 -6.66 -7.08
N TRP A 26 3.18 -7.01 -5.86
CA TRP A 26 1.82 -7.41 -5.53
C TRP A 26 0.81 -6.29 -5.80
N THR A 27 1.12 -5.05 -5.38
CA THR A 27 0.31 -3.87 -5.68
C THR A 27 0.13 -3.67 -7.19
N CYS A 28 1.19 -3.87 -7.97
CA CYS A 28 1.14 -3.75 -9.42
C CYS A 28 0.25 -4.83 -10.05
N ILE A 29 0.41 -6.09 -9.62
CA ILE A 29 -0.41 -7.21 -10.08
C ILE A 29 -1.89 -6.95 -9.78
N GLU A 30 -2.22 -6.55 -8.55
CA GLU A 30 -3.59 -6.29 -8.14
C GLU A 30 -4.21 -5.11 -8.89
N TRP A 31 -3.44 -4.06 -9.10
CA TRP A 31 -3.86 -2.91 -9.90
C TRP A 31 -4.15 -3.32 -11.36
N VAL A 32 -3.25 -4.08 -12.00
CA VAL A 32 -3.45 -4.58 -13.37
C VAL A 32 -4.66 -5.50 -13.44
N MET A 33 -4.79 -6.45 -12.53
CA MET A 33 -5.92 -7.39 -12.50
C MET A 33 -7.25 -6.65 -12.32
N SER A 34 -7.28 -5.63 -11.47
CA SER A 34 -8.48 -4.80 -11.26
C SER A 34 -8.85 -3.99 -12.50
N CYS A 35 -7.85 -3.46 -13.21
CA CYS A 35 -8.06 -2.79 -14.50
C CYS A 35 -8.61 -3.77 -15.55
N LEU A 36 -8.07 -4.98 -15.63
CA LEU A 36 -8.56 -6.01 -16.56
C LEU A 36 -10.01 -6.42 -16.25
N GLU A 37 -10.35 -6.62 -14.98
CA GLU A 37 -11.73 -6.89 -14.53
C GLU A 37 -12.67 -5.75 -14.93
N PHE A 38 -12.25 -4.49 -14.73
CA PHE A 38 -13.04 -3.31 -15.12
C PHE A 38 -13.31 -3.24 -16.62
N PHE A 39 -12.29 -3.47 -17.45
CA PHE A 39 -12.44 -3.47 -18.91
C PHE A 39 -13.13 -4.74 -19.45
N ARG A 40 -13.54 -5.67 -18.58
CA ARG A 40 -14.07 -7.00 -18.93
C ARG A 40 -13.16 -7.75 -19.91
N LEU A 41 -11.87 -7.47 -19.87
CA LEU A 41 -10.87 -8.17 -20.66
C LEU A 41 -10.69 -9.54 -20.00
N ASP A 42 -11.00 -10.60 -20.75
CA ASP A 42 -10.75 -12.00 -20.39
C ASP A 42 -11.76 -12.68 -19.42
N GLN A 43 -12.92 -12.08 -19.15
CA GLN A 43 -13.92 -12.61 -18.18
C GLN A 43 -13.33 -12.93 -16.78
N LEU A 44 -12.16 -12.36 -16.47
CA LEU A 44 -11.46 -12.54 -15.22
C LEU A 44 -12.30 -11.97 -14.08
N THR A 45 -12.62 -12.82 -13.12
CA THR A 45 -13.25 -12.41 -11.86
C THR A 45 -12.19 -12.42 -10.77
N LEU A 46 -12.00 -11.26 -10.12
CA LEU A 46 -11.07 -11.19 -8.99
C LEU A 46 -11.56 -12.10 -7.87
N SER A 47 -10.62 -12.78 -7.21
CA SER A 47 -10.93 -13.53 -5.99
C SER A 47 -11.46 -12.57 -4.91
N GLN A 48 -12.55 -12.97 -4.26
CA GLN A 48 -13.15 -12.20 -3.16
C GLN A 48 -12.21 -11.97 -1.98
N TYR A 49 -11.17 -12.79 -1.84
CA TYR A 49 -10.20 -12.68 -0.75
C TYR A 49 -9.06 -11.71 -1.07
N MET A 50 -8.94 -11.25 -2.31
CA MET A 50 -7.82 -10.43 -2.76
C MET A 50 -7.70 -9.08 -2.02
N PRO A 51 -8.80 -8.30 -1.83
CA PRO A 51 -8.72 -7.04 -1.08
C PRO A 51 -8.23 -7.25 0.36
N GLY A 52 -8.71 -8.30 1.02
CA GLY A 52 -8.35 -8.61 2.41
C GLY A 52 -6.90 -9.06 2.56
N THR A 53 -6.41 -9.93 1.67
CA THR A 53 -5.00 -10.38 1.71
C THR A 53 -4.04 -9.23 1.42
N TYR A 54 -4.40 -8.34 0.50
CA TYR A 54 -3.63 -7.13 0.23
C TYR A 54 -3.62 -6.15 1.38
N ALA A 55 -4.78 -5.89 2.00
CA ALA A 55 -4.89 -5.05 3.18
C ALA A 55 -3.99 -5.54 4.31
N LEU A 56 -3.94 -6.86 4.54
CA LEU A 56 -3.08 -7.48 5.54
C LEU A 56 -1.59 -7.28 5.24
N LEU A 57 -1.19 -7.50 3.98
CA LEU A 57 0.18 -7.27 3.52
C LEU A 57 0.60 -5.80 3.66
N LEU A 58 -0.30 -4.87 3.31
CA LEU A 58 -0.07 -3.44 3.42
C LEU A 58 0.01 -2.99 4.90
N ALA A 59 -0.86 -3.53 5.75
CA ALA A 59 -0.82 -3.29 7.19
C ALA A 59 0.49 -3.78 7.81
N MET A 60 0.94 -4.98 7.45
CA MET A 60 2.22 -5.54 7.90
C MET A 60 3.40 -4.66 7.48
N PHE A 61 3.39 -4.14 6.25
CA PHE A 61 4.40 -3.21 5.76
C PHE A 61 4.44 -1.91 6.56
N VAL A 62 3.26 -1.33 6.80
CA VAL A 62 3.16 -0.11 7.59
C VAL A 62 3.60 -0.39 9.03
N TYR A 63 3.24 -1.52 9.62
CA TYR A 63 3.74 -1.89 10.94
C TYR A 63 5.26 -1.90 11.02
N PHE A 64 5.97 -2.59 10.11
CA PHE A 64 7.43 -2.61 10.11
C PHE A 64 8.04 -1.22 9.88
N LYS A 65 7.46 -0.45 8.96
CA LYS A 65 7.83 0.95 8.71
C LYS A 65 7.73 1.81 9.96
N GLU A 66 6.61 1.67 10.67
CA GLU A 66 6.32 2.42 11.87
C GLU A 66 7.27 2.01 12.98
N ALA A 67 7.40 0.70 13.25
CA ALA A 67 8.31 0.15 14.26
C ALA A 67 9.74 0.68 14.08
N ASP A 68 10.29 0.61 12.87
CA ASP A 68 11.62 1.15 12.57
C ASP A 68 11.74 2.66 12.88
N ARG A 69 10.67 3.44 12.65
CA ARG A 69 10.67 4.88 12.98
C ARG A 69 10.67 5.11 14.49
N TRP A 70 9.85 4.37 15.22
CA TRP A 70 9.78 4.45 16.68
C TRP A 70 11.09 4.00 17.35
N GLU A 71 11.86 3.13 16.70
CA GLU A 71 13.23 2.76 17.08
C GLU A 71 14.31 3.77 16.64
N GLY A 72 13.92 4.93 16.07
CA GLY A 72 14.85 5.98 15.65
C GLY A 72 15.61 5.70 14.35
N LYS A 73 15.27 4.64 13.60
CA LYS A 73 15.87 4.38 12.29
C LYS A 73 15.27 5.33 11.26
N LYS A 74 16.13 6.10 10.58
CA LYS A 74 15.71 7.03 9.53
C LYS A 74 15.31 6.24 8.28
N TRP A 75 14.02 6.24 7.97
CA TRP A 75 13.51 5.85 6.65
C TRP A 75 13.34 7.09 5.77
N THR A 76 14.15 7.18 4.71
CA THR A 76 14.22 8.35 3.83
C THR A 76 13.07 8.46 2.82
N GLU A 77 12.11 7.53 2.82
CA GLU A 77 11.16 7.43 1.72
C GLU A 77 9.76 8.00 1.98
N LYS A 78 9.46 9.04 1.20
CA LYS A 78 8.18 9.76 1.14
C LYS A 78 7.13 9.12 0.20
N LYS A 79 7.42 7.98 -0.43
CA LYS A 79 6.63 7.46 -1.57
C LYS A 79 5.26 6.85 -1.24
N GLY A 80 4.85 6.79 0.03
CA GLY A 80 3.55 6.24 0.42
C GLY A 80 2.35 7.00 -0.15
N HIS A 81 2.48 8.32 -0.33
CA HIS A 81 1.43 9.15 -0.94
C HIS A 81 1.15 8.79 -2.40
N LEU A 82 2.16 8.32 -3.14
CA LEU A 82 2.01 7.95 -4.55
C LEU A 82 1.10 6.74 -4.71
N ILE A 83 1.18 5.76 -3.82
CA ILE A 83 0.33 4.56 -3.87
C ILE A 83 -1.14 4.99 -3.73
N VAL A 84 -1.47 5.74 -2.68
CA VAL A 84 -2.84 6.22 -2.45
C VAL A 84 -3.34 7.06 -3.62
N LEU A 85 -2.49 7.93 -4.16
CA LEU A 85 -2.84 8.80 -5.28
C LEU A 85 -3.11 7.99 -6.56
N ILE A 86 -2.30 6.97 -6.86
CA ILE A 86 -2.51 6.07 -8.00
C ILE A 86 -3.85 5.35 -7.85
N TRP A 87 -4.11 4.73 -6.69
CA TRP A 87 -5.39 4.03 -6.44
C TRP A 87 -6.59 4.98 -6.52
N GLY A 88 -6.50 6.16 -5.90
CA GLY A 88 -7.57 7.16 -5.90
C GLY A 88 -7.87 7.73 -7.29
N ILE A 89 -6.84 8.08 -8.07
CA ILE A 89 -7.02 8.55 -9.45
C ILE A 89 -7.61 7.45 -10.33
N THR A 90 -7.16 6.20 -10.15
CA THR A 90 -7.70 5.07 -10.92
C THR A 90 -9.19 4.87 -10.61
N LEU A 91 -9.58 4.90 -9.33
CA LEU A 91 -10.99 4.81 -8.93
C LEU A 91 -11.83 5.94 -9.50
N LEU A 92 -11.33 7.17 -9.46
CA LEU A 92 -12.01 8.32 -10.05
C LEU A 92 -12.19 8.13 -11.56
N ALA A 93 -11.15 7.69 -12.27
CA ALA A 93 -11.20 7.43 -13.69
C ALA A 93 -12.22 6.32 -14.04
N MET A 94 -12.24 5.22 -13.29
CA MET A 94 -13.20 4.14 -13.48
C MET A 94 -14.64 4.60 -13.25
N HIS A 95 -14.90 5.44 -12.24
CA HIS A 95 -16.21 6.04 -12.04
C HIS A 95 -16.62 6.96 -13.19
N ILE A 96 -15.72 7.81 -13.69
CA ILE A 96 -16.02 8.68 -14.85
C ILE A 96 -16.37 7.83 -16.07
N ILE A 97 -15.61 6.77 -16.33
CA ILE A 97 -15.83 5.86 -17.46
C ILE A 97 -17.17 5.12 -17.31
N GLN A 98 -17.56 4.71 -16.10
CA GLN A 98 -18.84 4.06 -15.83
C GLN A 98 -20.05 4.93 -16.24
N PHE A 99 -19.94 6.26 -16.19
CA PHE A 99 -21.02 7.16 -16.62
C PHE A 99 -21.08 7.37 -18.14
N MET A 100 -20.15 6.82 -18.92
CA MET A 100 -20.16 6.97 -20.38
C MET A 100 -21.24 6.06 -21.00
N PRO A 101 -22.19 6.61 -21.79
CA PRO A 101 -23.34 5.87 -22.30
C PRO A 101 -22.99 4.82 -23.36
N TRP A 102 -21.74 4.75 -23.80
CA TRP A 102 -21.30 3.89 -24.90
C TRP A 102 -20.83 2.50 -24.44
N TRP A 103 -20.61 2.31 -23.13
CA TRP A 103 -20.07 1.08 -22.58
C TRP A 103 -20.73 0.70 -21.25
N ASP A 104 -21.09 -0.57 -21.09
CA ASP A 104 -21.60 -1.13 -19.83
C ASP A 104 -20.44 -1.53 -18.90
N PHE A 105 -19.64 -0.54 -18.49
CA PHE A 105 -18.60 -0.75 -17.50
C PHE A 105 -19.18 -0.63 -16.09
N GLN A 106 -18.76 -1.52 -15.19
CA GLN A 106 -19.14 -1.46 -13.78
C GLN A 106 -17.88 -1.50 -12.93
N VAL A 107 -17.78 -0.56 -11.99
CA VAL A 107 -16.70 -0.56 -11.00
C VAL A 107 -16.91 -1.74 -10.06
N SER A 108 -15.92 -2.62 -9.99
CA SER A 108 -15.93 -3.79 -9.10
C SER A 108 -15.95 -3.33 -7.65
N GLY A 109 -16.89 -3.85 -6.85
CA GLY A 109 -16.96 -3.55 -5.40
C GLY A 109 -15.67 -3.92 -4.66
N ARG A 110 -14.95 -4.94 -5.16
CA ARG A 110 -13.64 -5.36 -4.62
C ARG A 110 -12.58 -4.28 -4.81
N PHE A 111 -12.58 -3.61 -5.96
CA PHE A 111 -11.64 -2.52 -6.23
C PHE A 111 -11.90 -1.32 -5.30
N VAL A 112 -13.18 -0.99 -5.07
CA VAL A 112 -13.58 0.03 -4.10
C VAL A 112 -13.10 -0.35 -2.70
N GLU A 113 -13.29 -1.61 -2.29
CA GLU A 113 -12.84 -2.13 -1.00
C GLU A 113 -11.31 -2.03 -0.83
N THR A 114 -10.54 -2.44 -1.84
CA THR A 114 -9.08 -2.27 -1.86
C THR A 114 -8.69 -0.79 -1.71
N CYS A 115 -9.36 0.13 -2.41
CA CYS A 115 -9.10 1.56 -2.27
C CYS A 115 -9.36 2.07 -0.85
N VAL A 116 -10.45 1.59 -0.21
CA VAL A 116 -10.76 1.92 1.19
C VAL A 116 -9.65 1.42 2.11
N TYR A 117 -9.20 0.17 1.97
CA TYR A 117 -8.11 -0.36 2.80
C TYR A 117 -6.80 0.42 2.61
N VAL A 118 -6.43 0.74 1.37
CA VAL A 118 -5.24 1.55 1.07
C VAL A 118 -5.33 2.91 1.75
N ALA A 119 -6.49 3.56 1.70
CA ALA A 119 -6.71 4.85 2.35
C ALA A 119 -6.63 4.75 3.88
N VAL A 120 -7.29 3.75 4.48
CA VAL A 120 -7.27 3.51 5.94
C VAL A 120 -5.85 3.30 6.44
N VAL A 121 -5.10 2.39 5.81
CA VAL A 121 -3.72 2.08 6.21
C VAL A 121 -2.81 3.31 6.06
N PHE A 122 -3.02 4.12 5.03
CA PHE A 122 -2.28 5.36 4.86
C PHE A 122 -2.62 6.40 5.94
N ILE A 123 -3.89 6.60 6.26
CA ILE A 123 -4.34 7.53 7.30
C ILE A 123 -3.74 7.13 8.66
N LEU A 124 -3.79 5.84 9.01
CA LEU A 124 -3.17 5.32 10.24
C LEU A 124 -1.66 5.62 10.29
N GLY A 125 -0.96 5.40 9.18
CA GLY A 125 0.46 5.74 9.07
C GLY A 125 0.74 7.25 9.20
N ASP A 126 -0.12 8.12 8.65
CA ASP A 126 0.04 9.58 8.79
C ASP A 126 -0.24 10.05 10.22
N VAL A 127 -1.28 9.51 10.86
CA VAL A 127 -1.60 9.80 12.26
C VAL A 127 -0.44 9.40 13.16
N SER A 128 0.13 8.20 12.98
CA SER A 128 1.30 7.76 13.75
C SER A 128 2.51 8.69 13.58
N LYS A 129 2.79 9.18 12.35
CA LYS A 129 3.86 10.18 12.13
C LYS A 129 3.62 11.48 12.90
N ARG A 130 2.39 11.97 12.89
CA ARG A 130 2.02 13.21 13.59
C ARG A 130 2.18 13.06 15.10
N ILE A 131 1.77 11.92 15.67
CA ILE A 131 1.93 11.61 17.09
C ILE A 131 3.42 11.56 17.46
N TYR A 132 4.21 10.81 16.70
CA TYR A 132 5.66 10.71 16.92
C TYR A 132 6.35 12.08 16.89
N LYS A 133 6.00 12.93 15.90
CA LYS A 133 6.56 14.29 15.80
C LYS A 133 6.21 15.15 17.02
N LYS A 134 4.96 15.08 17.52
CA LYS A 134 4.54 15.83 18.71
C LYS A 134 5.32 15.42 19.95
N GLN A 135 5.48 14.12 20.19
CA GLN A 135 6.23 13.60 21.35
C GLN A 135 7.71 14.01 21.30
N ASN A 136 8.34 13.91 20.12
CA ASN A 136 9.76 14.22 19.97
C ASN A 136 10.08 15.73 19.87
N THR A 137 9.07 16.61 19.87
CA THR A 137 9.23 18.08 19.95
C THR A 137 8.94 18.59 21.37
N ALA A 138 8.22 17.81 22.17
CA ALA A 138 7.87 18.15 23.56
C ALA A 138 8.87 17.59 24.60
N ALA A 139 9.78 16.71 24.16
CA ALA A 139 10.92 16.20 24.92
C ALA A 139 12.19 16.97 24.53
#